data_AF-A0A0F9PIE8-F1
#
_entry.id   AF-A0A0F9PIE8-F1
#
_cell.length_a   1.000
_cell.length_b   1.000
_cell.length_c   1.000
_cell.angle_alpha   90.00
_cell.angle_beta   90.00
_cell.angle_gamma   90.00
#
_symmetry.space_group_name_H-M   'P 1'
#
loop_
_entity.id
_entity.type
_entity.pdbx_description
1 polymer ?
#
loop_
_entity_poly.entity_id
_entity_poly.type
_entity_poly.pdbx_seq_one_letter_code
_entity_poly.pdbx_strand_id
1 'polypeptide(L)'
;MEKLTFKEYLESKERLLKQLKESPIRTATYNVKRYCRIPVGELKEAKEYIPLKPKQRVVVEWKYEDINSTPDPMSITFKDVNSVNPERKYQTFWTGDRLQKWVDKNAREV
;
A
#
# COMPACT_ATOMS: atom_id res chain seq x y z
N MET A 1 15.17 27.52 21.92
CA MET A 1 13.85 27.34 21.28
C MET A 1 13.45 28.68 20.70
N GLU A 2 13.50 28.82 19.38
CA GLU A 2 13.12 30.05 18.69
C GLU A 2 11.60 30.25 18.80
N LYS A 3 11.18 31.45 19.23
CA LYS A 3 9.76 31.79 19.35
C LYS A 3 9.27 32.27 17.98
N LEU A 4 8.60 31.39 17.25
CA LEU A 4 7.91 31.73 16.01
C LEU A 4 6.92 32.88 16.25
N THR A 5 6.91 33.86 15.34
CA THR A 5 5.92 34.93 15.38
C THR A 5 4.53 34.36 15.09
N PHE A 6 3.48 35.03 15.57
CA PHE A 6 2.10 34.57 15.41
C PHE A 6 1.72 34.30 13.95
N LYS A 7 2.29 35.08 13.02
CA LYS A 7 2.08 34.92 11.57
C LYS A 7 2.74 33.64 11.03
N GLU A 8 3.98 33.37 11.42
CA GLU A 8 4.70 32.15 11.03
C GLU A 8 4.03 30.89 11.61
N TYR A 9 3.50 30.98 12.83
CA TYR A 9 2.71 29.92 13.43
C TYR A 9 1.44 29.63 12.60
N LEU A 10 0.71 30.66 12.18
CA LEU A 10 -0.50 30.52 11.37
C LEU A 10 -0.19 29.89 10.01
N GLU A 11 0.85 30.37 9.32
CA GLU A 11 1.30 29.80 8.05
C GLU A 11 1.76 28.34 8.18
N SER A 12 2.47 27.99 9.25
CA SER A 12 2.87 26.60 9.51
C SER A 12 1.65 25.70 9.74
N LYS A 13 0.64 26.19 10.46
CA LYS A 13 -0.57 25.44 10.76
C LYS A 13 -1.40 25.19 9.51
N GLU A 14 -1.53 26.18 8.64
CA GLU A 14 -2.24 26.03 7.37
C GLU A 14 -1.52 25.08 6.41
N ARG A 15 -0.18 25.11 6.37
CA ARG A 15 0.61 24.16 5.59
C ARG A 15 0.42 22.73 6.09
N LEU A 16 0.47 22.53 7.40
CA LEU A 16 0.20 21.22 8.01
C LEU A 16 -1.22 20.73 7.69
N LEU A 17 -2.22 21.60 7.75
CA LEU A 17 -3.60 21.25 7.38
C LEU A 17 -3.76 20.93 5.89
N LYS A 18 -3.02 21.60 5.00
CA LYS A 18 -3.01 21.28 3.56
C LYS A 18 -2.34 19.92 3.31
N GLN A 19 -1.21 19.65 3.96
CA GLN A 19 -0.54 18.35 3.88
C GLN A 19 -1.38 17.22 4.48
N LEU A 20 -2.20 17.50 5.49
CA LEU A 20 -3.14 16.52 6.03
C LEU A 20 -4.31 16.19 5.07
N LYS A 21 -4.68 17.13 4.19
CA LYS A 21 -5.73 16.92 3.17
C LYS A 21 -5.26 16.06 2.01
N GLU A 22 -3.95 16.02 1.73
CA GLU A 22 -3.36 15.05 0.82
C GLU A 22 -3.33 13.70 1.54
N SER A 23 -4.34 12.85 1.28
CA SER A 23 -4.48 11.54 1.92
C SER A 23 -3.14 10.80 1.95
N PRO A 24 -2.64 10.35 3.11
CA PRO A 24 -1.33 9.74 3.20
C PRO A 24 -1.29 8.42 2.44
N ILE A 25 -0.49 8.40 1.37
CA ILE A 25 -0.15 7.18 0.63
C ILE A 25 1.06 6.55 1.33
N ARG A 26 0.87 5.36 1.89
CA ARG A 26 1.94 4.57 2.51
C ARG A 26 2.29 3.41 1.60
N THR A 27 3.56 3.31 1.23
CA THR A 27 4.08 2.13 0.53
C THR A 27 4.61 1.13 1.56
N ALA A 28 4.06 -0.07 1.59
CA ALA A 28 4.51 -1.16 2.47
C ALA A 28 5.10 -2.31 1.66
N THR A 29 6.23 -2.84 2.12
CA THR A 29 6.91 -3.98 1.47
C THR A 29 6.72 -5.23 2.29
N TYR A 30 6.28 -6.31 1.65
CA TYR A 30 6.00 -7.58 2.28
C TYR A 30 6.82 -8.69 1.65
N ASN A 31 7.49 -9.48 2.48
CA ASN A 31 8.24 -10.65 2.06
C ASN A 31 7.40 -11.92 2.23
N VAL A 32 7.26 -12.70 1.15
CA VAL A 32 6.42 -13.89 1.10
C VAL A 32 7.06 -15.04 1.87
N LYS A 33 6.31 -15.63 2.81
CA LYS A 33 6.81 -16.72 3.69
C LYS A 33 6.70 -18.10 3.04
N ARG A 34 5.69 -18.31 2.20
CA ARG A 34 5.34 -19.61 1.62
C ARG A 34 4.84 -19.44 0.19
N TYR A 35 4.80 -20.53 -0.57
CA TYR A 35 4.16 -20.52 -1.88
C TYR A 35 2.69 -20.11 -1.74
N CYS A 36 2.29 -19.08 -2.48
CA CYS A 36 0.92 -18.58 -2.48
C CYS A 36 0.55 -18.04 -3.86
N ARG A 37 -0.73 -17.76 -4.06
CA ARG A 37 -1.22 -17.08 -5.26
C ARG A 37 -2.01 -15.86 -4.80
N ILE A 38 -1.80 -14.74 -5.45
CA ILE A 38 -2.58 -13.52 -5.24
C ILE A 38 -3.37 -13.24 -6.52
N PRO A 39 -4.70 -13.08 -6.42
CA PRO A 39 -5.49 -12.58 -7.53
C PRO A 39 -5.32 -11.06 -7.61
N VAL A 40 -4.91 -10.58 -8.77
CA VAL A 40 -4.81 -9.17 -9.13
C VAL A 40 -5.74 -8.88 -10.30
N GLY A 41 -6.15 -7.64 -10.48
CA GLY A 41 -7.10 -7.23 -11.50
C GLY A 41 -8.12 -6.25 -10.95
N GLU A 42 -8.61 -5.37 -11.80
CA GLU A 42 -9.58 -4.32 -11.46
C GLU A 42 -10.97 -4.92 -11.17
N LEU A 43 -11.33 -5.98 -11.92
CA LEU A 43 -12.62 -6.64 -11.83
C LEU A 43 -12.46 -8.10 -11.40
N LYS A 44 -13.46 -8.61 -10.67
CA LYS A 44 -13.50 -10.00 -10.19
C LYS A 44 -13.49 -11.02 -11.33
N GLU A 45 -14.01 -10.64 -12.50
CA GLU A 45 -14.11 -11.46 -13.71
C GLU A 45 -12.82 -11.46 -14.53
N ALA A 46 -12.08 -10.35 -14.53
CA ALA A 46 -10.79 -10.18 -15.21
C ALA A 46 -9.59 -10.38 -14.25
N LYS A 47 -9.72 -11.30 -13.28
CA LYS A 47 -8.66 -11.56 -12.31
C LYS A 47 -7.55 -12.43 -12.90
N GLU A 48 -6.32 -11.96 -12.73
CA GLU A 48 -5.09 -12.69 -13.04
C GLU A 48 -4.52 -13.25 -11.73
N TYR A 49 -4.13 -14.52 -11.70
CA TYR A 49 -3.49 -15.13 -10.53
C TYR A 49 -1.98 -15.10 -10.68
N ILE A 50 -1.32 -14.31 -9.85
CA ILE A 50 0.14 -14.27 -9.81
C ILE A 50 0.64 -15.31 -8.80
N PRO A 51 1.41 -16.32 -9.23
CA PRO A 51 2.04 -17.26 -8.33
C PRO A 51 3.27 -16.63 -7.67
N LEU A 52 3.31 -16.70 -6.35
CA LEU A 52 4.39 -16.19 -5.52
C LEU A 52 5.11 -17.34 -4.82
N LYS A 53 6.44 -17.25 -4.80
CA LYS A 53 7.36 -18.16 -4.14
C LYS A 53 7.86 -17.52 -2.83
N PRO A 54 8.32 -18.33 -1.87
CA PRO A 54 8.99 -17.81 -0.68
C PRO A 54 10.16 -16.89 -1.06
N LYS A 55 10.43 -15.87 -0.24
CA LYS A 55 11.47 -14.83 -0.43
C LYS A 55 11.18 -13.78 -1.52
N GLN A 56 10.09 -13.91 -2.27
CA GLN A 56 9.65 -12.87 -3.20
C GLN A 56 8.99 -11.71 -2.45
N ARG A 57 9.05 -10.51 -3.03
CA ARG A 57 8.60 -9.28 -2.39
C ARG A 57 7.35 -8.73 -3.08
N VAL A 58 6.34 -8.42 -2.29
CA VAL A 58 5.11 -7.75 -2.70
C VAL A 58 5.11 -6.36 -2.11
N VAL A 59 5.00 -5.33 -2.93
CA VAL A 59 4.94 -3.95 -2.47
C VAL A 59 3.54 -3.43 -2.73
N VAL A 60 2.87 -2.96 -1.69
CA VAL A 60 1.50 -2.44 -1.76
C VAL A 60 1.51 -0.96 -1.43
N GLU A 61 0.90 -0.15 -2.30
CA GLU A 61 0.59 1.25 -2.03
C GLU A 61 -0.78 1.32 -1.36
N TRP A 62 -0.80 1.74 -0.11
CA TRP A 62 -2.00 1.89 0.72
C TRP A 62 -2.40 3.36 0.80
N LYS A 63 -3.68 3.65 0.56
CA LYS A 63 -4.26 4.97 0.78
C LYS A 63 -5.05 4.94 2.08
N TYR A 64 -4.69 5.78 3.02
CA TYR A 64 -5.45 5.97 4.26
C TYR A 64 -6.34 7.20 4.10
N GLU A 65 -7.65 7.02 4.24
CA GLU A 65 -8.58 8.16 4.32
C GLU A 65 -8.60 8.78 5.72
N ASP A 66 -8.34 7.98 6.76
CA ASP A 66 -8.20 8.41 8.15
C ASP A 66 -7.17 7.51 8.87
N ILE A 67 -6.57 8.01 9.96
CA ILE A 67 -5.56 7.32 10.78
C ILE A 67 -6.13 6.01 11.37
N ASN A 68 -7.44 5.99 11.64
CA ASN A 68 -8.12 4.83 12.25
C ASN A 68 -8.85 3.94 11.22
N SER A 69 -8.82 4.29 9.94
CA SER A 69 -9.53 3.56 8.89
C SER A 69 -8.67 2.46 8.29
N THR A 70 -9.33 1.39 7.87
CA THR A 70 -8.69 0.33 7.07
C THR A 70 -8.19 0.95 5.76
N PRO A 71 -6.90 0.84 5.42
CA PRO A 71 -6.37 1.45 4.21
C PRO A 71 -6.87 0.75 2.96
N ASP A 72 -7.11 1.51 1.90
CA ASP A 72 -7.45 0.97 0.60
C ASP A 72 -6.20 0.68 -0.23
N PRO A 73 -6.10 -0.48 -0.88
CA PRO A 73 -4.96 -0.82 -1.72
C PRO A 73 -5.10 -0.14 -3.08
N MET A 74 -4.23 0.84 -3.33
CA MET A 74 -4.17 1.58 -4.60
C MET A 74 -3.45 0.78 -5.69
N SER A 75 -2.28 0.22 -5.36
CA SER A 75 -1.52 -0.55 -6.32
C SER A 75 -0.66 -1.62 -5.64
N ILE A 76 -0.38 -2.68 -6.39
CA ILE A 76 0.46 -3.81 -6.00
C ILE A 76 1.54 -3.97 -7.05
N THR A 77 2.80 -4.00 -6.62
CA THR A 77 3.95 -4.33 -7.46
C THR A 77 4.67 -5.54 -6.90
N PHE A 78 5.32 -6.29 -7.78
CA PHE A 78 5.97 -7.54 -7.42
C PHE A 78 7.45 -7.45 -7.78
N LYS A 79 8.32 -7.65 -6.79
CA LYS A 79 9.76 -7.72 -6.99
C LYS A 79 10.21 -9.18 -6.93
N ASP A 80 11.19 -9.51 -7.76
CA ASP A 80 11.82 -10.83 -7.83
C ASP A 80 10.86 -11.95 -8.34
N VAL A 81 9.84 -11.58 -9.13
CA VAL A 81 8.88 -12.50 -9.76
C VAL A 81 9.10 -12.57 -11.27
N ASN A 82 9.70 -13.66 -11.76
CA ASN A 82 10.04 -13.82 -13.20
C ASN A 82 8.84 -13.71 -14.16
N SER A 83 7.63 -14.01 -13.69
CA SER A 83 6.41 -14.00 -14.50
C SER A 83 5.77 -12.61 -14.62
N VAL A 84 6.32 -11.60 -13.95
CA VAL A 84 5.71 -10.28 -13.80
C VAL A 84 6.76 -9.19 -13.98
N ASN A 85 6.44 -8.15 -14.75
CA ASN A 85 7.32 -7.00 -14.86
C ASN A 85 7.33 -6.22 -13.52
N PRO A 86 8.49 -6.00 -12.88
CA PRO A 86 8.56 -5.33 -11.58
C PRO A 86 8.08 -3.88 -11.58
N GLU A 87 8.04 -3.23 -12.74
CA GLU A 87 7.54 -1.86 -12.89
C GLU A 87 6.03 -1.80 -13.13
N ARG A 88 5.40 -2.94 -13.42
CA ARG A 88 3.96 -2.99 -13.68
C ARG A 88 3.19 -2.89 -12.37
N LYS A 89 2.42 -1.81 -12.25
CA LYS A 89 1.45 -1.62 -11.17
C LYS A 89 0.19 -2.41 -11.48
N TYR A 90 -0.16 -3.32 -10.57
CA TYR A 90 -1.41 -4.06 -10.62
C TYR A 90 -2.41 -3.45 -9.64
N GLN A 91 -3.68 -3.42 -10.01
CA GLN A 91 -4.75 -3.11 -9.07
C GLN A 91 -5.32 -4.39 -8.47
N THR A 92 -6.07 -4.24 -7.38
CA THR A 92 -6.79 -5.36 -6.78
C THR A 92 -8.25 -4.99 -6.56
N PHE A 93 -9.14 -5.93 -6.82
CA PHE A 93 -10.55 -5.85 -6.46
C PHE A 93 -10.79 -6.15 -4.97
N TRP A 94 -9.75 -6.47 -4.20
CA TRP A 94 -9.88 -6.74 -2.77
C TRP A 94 -10.04 -5.45 -1.97
N THR A 95 -10.94 -5.49 -1.00
CA THR A 95 -11.01 -4.49 0.06
C THR A 95 -9.73 -4.54 0.90
N GLY A 96 -9.41 -3.41 1.55
CA GLY A 96 -8.23 -3.31 2.41
C GLY A 96 -8.10 -4.41 3.45
N ASP A 97 -9.18 -4.70 4.18
CA ASP A 97 -9.24 -5.76 5.19
C ASP A 97 -8.88 -7.13 4.62
N ARG A 98 -9.38 -7.43 3.42
CA ARG A 98 -9.14 -8.72 2.77
C ARG A 98 -7.69 -8.86 2.34
N LEU A 99 -7.10 -7.81 1.77
CA LEU A 99 -5.68 -7.83 1.39
C LEU A 99 -4.79 -7.88 2.64
N GLN A 100 -5.13 -7.15 3.69
CA GLN A 100 -4.39 -7.17 4.95
C GLN A 100 -4.37 -8.56 5.59
N LYS A 101 -5.55 -9.21 5.72
CA LYS A 101 -5.64 -10.60 6.20
C LYS A 101 -4.83 -11.57 5.34
N TRP A 102 -4.80 -11.36 4.02
CA TRP A 102 -3.99 -12.19 3.13
C TRP A 102 -2.50 -11.98 3.37
N VAL A 103 -2.07 -10.73 3.54
CA VAL A 103 -0.67 -10.36 3.81
C VAL A 103 -0.23 -10.93 5.15
N ASP A 104 -1.00 -10.77 6.22
CA ASP A 104 -0.66 -11.30 7.56
C ASP A 104 -0.48 -12.83 7.53
N LYS A 105 -1.34 -13.51 6.76
CA LYS A 105 -1.34 -14.97 6.65
C LYS A 105 -0.20 -15.51 5.77
N ASN A 106 0.24 -14.78 4.74
CA ASN A 106 1.14 -15.30 3.70
C ASN A 106 2.50 -14.60 3.61
N ALA A 107 2.63 -13.40 4.16
CA ALA A 107 3.81 -12.56 4.07
C ALA A 107 4.16 -11.93 5.43
N ARG A 108 5.27 -11.21 5.48
CA ARG A 108 5.71 -10.39 6.63
C ARG A 108 6.12 -9.02 6.11
N GLU A 109 5.70 -7.95 6.77
CA GLU A 109 6.23 -6.61 6.49
C GLU A 109 7.73 -6.55 6.81
N VAL A 110 8.50 -5.88 5.95
CA VAL A 110 9.95 -5.69 6.06
C VAL A 110 10.29 -4.21 6.02
#